data_AF-A0AAX2A7F7-F1
#
_entry.id   AF-A0AAX2A7F7-F1
#
_cell.length_a   1.000
_cell.length_b   1.000
_cell.length_c   1.000
_cell.angle_alpha   90.00
_cell.angle_beta   90.00
_cell.angle_gamma   90.00
#
_symmetry.space_group_name_H-M   'P 1'
#
loop_
_entity.id
_entity.type
_entity.pdbx_description
1 polymer ?
#
loop_
_entity_poly.entity_id
_entity_poly.type
_entity_poly.pdbx_seq_one_letter_code
_entity_poly.pdbx_strand_id
1 'polypeptide(L)' 'MKNIISIIENEKLMTRYLCYKSYRQRANSILIKNSQGMISSAIQTKEMITLYQIFEKEKGINFFVFENGDICIEKLLLKN' A
#
# COMPACT_ATOMS: atom_id res chain seq x y z
N MET A 1 -10.28 -8.33 -1.88
CA MET A 1 -9.47 -7.40 -2.70
C MET A 1 -10.27 -6.23 -3.27
N LYS A 2 -11.51 -6.39 -3.76
CA LYS A 2 -12.31 -5.26 -4.31
C LYS A 2 -12.37 -4.02 -3.41
N ASN A 3 -12.59 -4.17 -2.10
CA ASN A 3 -12.62 -3.01 -1.18
C ASN A 3 -11.27 -2.29 -1.08
N ILE A 4 -10.16 -3.04 -1.01
CA ILE A 4 -8.81 -2.45 -0.91
C ILE A 4 -8.45 -1.70 -2.19
N ILE A 5 -8.81 -2.23 -3.36
CA ILE A 5 -8.61 -1.54 -4.65
C ILE A 5 -9.45 -0.28 -4.70
N SER A 6 -10.72 -0.36 -4.29
CA SER A 6 -11.63 0.79 -4.22
C SER A 6 -11.06 1.90 -3.35
N ILE A 7 -10.44 1.58 -2.21
CA ILE A 7 -9.74 2.57 -1.37
C ILE A 7 -8.59 3.25 -2.14
N ILE A 8 -7.74 2.46 -2.80
CA ILE A 8 -6.60 2.98 -3.59
C ILE A 8 -7.08 3.93 -4.69
N GLU A 9 -8.15 3.56 -5.41
CA GLU A 9 -8.69 4.29 -6.55
C GLU A 9 -9.49 5.53 -6.13
N ASN A 10 -10.38 5.41 -5.14
CA ASN A 10 -11.22 6.52 -4.68
C ASN A 10 -10.41 7.62 -3.99
N GLU A 11 -9.40 7.24 -3.19
CA GLU A 11 -8.50 8.21 -2.58
C GLU A 11 -7.41 8.71 -3.55
N LYS A 12 -7.39 8.20 -4.78
CA LYS A 12 -6.43 8.56 -5.83
C LYS A 12 -4.97 8.44 -5.36
N LEU A 13 -4.68 7.49 -4.48
CA LEU A 13 -3.41 7.40 -3.73
C LEU A 13 -2.20 7.39 -4.65
N MET A 14 -2.26 6.59 -5.72
CA MET A 14 -1.15 6.42 -6.66
C MET A 14 -0.82 7.68 -7.47
N THR A 15 -1.78 8.59 -7.63
CA THR A 15 -1.56 9.87 -8.33
C THR A 15 -1.06 10.97 -7.41
N ARG A 16 -1.37 10.86 -6.11
CA ARG A 16 -0.97 11.84 -5.09
C ARG A 16 0.46 11.60 -4.60
N TYR A 17 0.90 10.34 -4.58
CA TYR A 17 2.19 9.97 -4.02
C TYR A 17 3.34 10.13 -5.01
N LEU A 18 4.47 10.58 -4.48
CA LEU A 18 5.72 10.71 -5.17
C LEU A 18 6.50 9.40 -5.15
N CYS A 19 6.48 8.65 -4.04
CA CYS A 19 7.22 7.41 -3.89
C CYS A 19 6.38 6.21 -4.38
N TYR A 20 5.08 6.19 -4.11
CA TYR A 20 4.22 5.02 -4.34
C TYR A 20 3.23 5.23 -5.51
N LYS A 21 3.72 5.12 -6.75
CA LYS A 21 2.96 5.51 -7.96
C LYS A 21 2.22 4.39 -8.67
N SER A 22 2.45 3.14 -8.30
CA SER A 22 1.82 2.01 -8.95
C SER A 22 1.62 0.86 -7.99
N TYR A 23 0.66 -0.01 -8.33
CA TYR A 23 0.41 -1.23 -7.60
C TYR A 23 0.17 -2.40 -8.54
N ARG A 24 0.36 -3.61 -8.04
CA ARG A 24 -0.01 -4.85 -8.73
C ARG A 24 -0.92 -5.67 -7.83
N GLN A 25 -2.07 -6.07 -8.37
CA GLN A 25 -3.00 -6.96 -7.69
C GLN A 25 -2.57 -8.43 -7.86
N ARG A 26 -2.70 -9.20 -6.78
CA ARG A 26 -2.70 -10.67 -6.77
C ARG A 26 -4.00 -11.18 -6.13
N ALA A 27 -4.16 -12.51 -6.07
CA ALA A 27 -5.38 -13.15 -5.58
C ALA A 27 -5.78 -12.69 -4.16
N ASN A 28 -4.82 -12.59 -3.24
CA ASN A 28 -5.04 -12.23 -1.84
C ASN A 28 -4.28 -10.96 -1.39
N SER A 29 -3.55 -10.30 -2.28
CA SER A 29 -2.68 -9.19 -1.90
C SER A 29 -2.58 -8.12 -2.97
N ILE A 30 -2.15 -6.93 -2.55
CA ILE A 30 -1.73 -5.82 -3.41
C ILE A 30 -0.31 -5.46 -3.06
N LEU A 31 0.54 -5.40 -4.08
CA LEU A 31 1.91 -4.93 -3.98
C LEU A 31 1.99 -3.50 -4.51
N ILE A 32 2.16 -2.53 -3.63
CA ILE A 32 2.42 -1.13 -3.97
C ILE A 32 3.93 -0.96 -4.15
N LYS A 33 4.32 -0.44 -5.31
CA LYS A 33 5.73 -0.31 -5.70
C LYS A 33 6.30 1.02 -5.27
N ASN A 34 7.43 0.97 -4.57
CA ASN A 34 8.25 2.13 -4.32
C ASN A 34 9.00 2.50 -5.60
N SER A 35 8.87 3.76 -6.03
CA SER A 35 9.65 4.33 -7.11
C SER A 35 10.99 4.73 -6.53
N GLN A 36 12.04 3.97 -6.87
CA GLN A 36 13.42 4.14 -6.37
C GLN A 36 14.12 5.40 -6.92
N GLY A 37 13.39 6.51 -7.09
CA GLY A 37 13.94 7.79 -7.49
C GLY A 37 14.70 8.47 -6.34
N MET A 38 15.43 9.54 -6.68
CA MET A 38 16.00 10.47 -5.70
C MET A 38 14.89 11.28 -5.02
N ILE A 39 14.13 10.65 -4.13
CA ILE A 39 13.09 11.29 -3.33
C ILE A 39 13.54 11.31 -1.87
N SER A 40 13.25 12.41 -1.17
CA SER A 40 13.59 12.54 0.25
C SER A 40 12.98 11.42 1.08
N SER A 41 13.79 10.83 1.97
CA SER A 41 13.36 9.80 2.93
C SER A 41 12.23 10.28 3.85
N ALA A 42 12.16 11.59 4.13
CA ALA A 42 11.06 12.18 4.89
C ALA A 42 9.72 12.11 4.14
N ILE A 43 9.73 12.33 2.82
CA ILE A 43 8.54 12.21 1.97
C ILE A 43 8.11 10.75 1.92
N GLN A 44 9.05 9.83 1.68
CA GLN A 44 8.77 8.39 1.64
C GLN A 44 8.15 7.90 2.95
N THR A 45 8.72 8.31 4.09
CA THR A 45 8.20 7.96 5.42
C THR A 45 6.79 8.49 5.61
N LYS A 46 6.52 9.75 5.23
CA LYS A 46 5.19 10.36 5.34
C LYS A 46 4.14 9.62 4.52
N GLU A 47 4.46 9.28 3.27
CA GLU A 47 3.54 8.54 2.40
C GLU A 47 3.29 7.11 2.91
N MET A 48 4.33 6.43 3.40
CA MET A 48 4.21 5.10 3.99
C MET A 48 3.31 5.11 5.24
N ILE A 49 3.49 6.09 6.15
CA ILE A 49 2.63 6.25 7.33
C ILE A 49 1.19 6.50 6.91
N THR A 50 0.98 7.33 5.88
CA THR A 50 -0.37 7.62 5.37
C THR A 50 -1.03 6.35 4.84
N LEU A 51 -0.32 5.55 4.04
CA LEU A 51 -0.79 4.23 3.57
C LEU A 51 -1.14 3.31 4.73
N TYR A 52 -0.24 3.21 5.72
CA TYR A 52 -0.47 2.38 6.90
C TYR A 52 -1.75 2.78 7.64
N GLN A 53 -1.97 4.08 7.88
CA GLN A 53 -3.17 4.60 8.57
C GLN A 53 -4.48 4.38 7.80
N ILE A 54 -4.42 4.37 6.47
CA ILE A 54 -5.58 4.05 5.63
C ILE A 54 -5.95 2.58 5.80
N PHE A 55 -4.95 1.70 5.73
CA PHE A 55 -5.19 0.27 5.69
C PHE A 55 -5.34 -0.36 7.07
N GLU A 56 -4.73 0.16 8.14
CA GLU A 56 -4.87 -0.37 9.51
C GLU A 56 -6.33 -0.43 10.00
N LYS A 57 -7.20 0.42 9.43
CA LYS A 57 -8.63 0.49 9.74
C LYS A 57 -9.42 -0.67 9.14
N GLU A 58 -8.87 -1.34 8.12
CA GLU A 58 -9.49 -2.48 7.49
C GLU A 58 -9.27 -3.75 8.33
N LYS A 59 -10.35 -4.45 8.67
CA LYS A 59 -10.24 -5.71 9.40
C LYS A 59 -9.73 -6.83 8.49
N GLY A 60 -8.88 -7.69 9.03
CA GLY A 60 -8.42 -8.89 8.34
C GLY A 60 -7.43 -8.61 7.22
N ILE A 61 -6.57 -7.61 7.40
CA ILE A 61 -5.44 -7.37 6.51
C ILE A 61 -4.13 -7.38 7.30
N ASN A 62 -3.05 -7.69 6.60
CA ASN A 62 -1.68 -7.49 7.04
C ASN A 62 -1.03 -6.42 6.15
N PHE A 63 -0.17 -5.61 6.76
CA PHE A 63 0.62 -4.59 6.08
C PHE A 63 2.10 -4.93 6.25
N PHE A 64 2.80 -5.18 5.14
CA PHE A 64 4.21 -5.53 5.13
C PHE A 64 5.00 -4.50 4.35
N VAL A 65 6.17 -4.13 4.86
CA VAL A 65 7.14 -3.29 4.17
C VAL A 65 8.38 -4.14 3.87
N PHE A 66 8.76 -4.23 2.61
CA PHE A 66 9.97 -4.93 2.18
C PHE A 66 11.21 -4.03 2.31
N GLU A 67 12.39 -4.63 2.31
CA GLU A 67 13.68 -3.91 2.41
C GLU A 67 13.87 -2.87 1.30
N ASN A 68 13.32 -3.13 0.11
CA ASN A 68 13.36 -2.19 -1.02
C ASN A 68 12.32 -1.04 -0.91
N GLY A 69 11.57 -1.01 0.18
CA GLY A 69 10.49 -0.06 0.45
C GLY A 69 9.17 -0.39 -0.23
N ASP A 70 9.06 -1.48 -0.99
CA ASP A 70 7.76 -1.92 -1.50
C ASP A 70 6.82 -2.26 -0.34
N ILE A 71 5.52 -2.07 -0.54
CA ILE A 71 4.49 -2.33 0.47
C ILE A 71 3.57 -3.44 -0.02
N CYS A 72 3.36 -4.48 0.77
CA CYS A 72 2.35 -5.51 0.51
C CYS A 72 1.19 -5.41 1.49
N ILE A 73 -0.01 -5.28 0.96
CA ILE A 73 -1.26 -5.35 1.70
C ILE A 73 -1.88 -6.70 1.39
N GLU A 74 -1.90 -7.59 2.37
CA GLU A 74 -2.41 -8.95 2.21
C GLU A 74 -3.70 -9.13 3.01
N LYS A 75 -4.73 -9.73 2.42
CA LYS A 75 -5.93 -10.11 3.15
C LYS A 75 -5.69 -11.42 3.89
N LEU A 76 -5.91 -11.42 5.20
CA LEU A 76 -5.90 -12.62 6.01
C LEU A 76 -7.03 -13.54 5.54
N LEU A 77 -6.65 -14.74 5.10
CA LEU A 77 -7.60 -15.82 4.93
C LEU A 77 -7.97 -16.29 6.34
N LEU A 78 -9.10 -15.81 6.85
CA LEU A 78 -9.73 -16.41 8.01
C LEU A 78 -10.05 -17.87 7.62
N LYS A 79 -9.24 -18.81 8.13
CA LYS A 79 -9.59 -20.22 8.13
C LYS A 79 -10.78 -20.34 9.08
N ASN A 80 -11.98 -20.45 8.51
CA ASN A 80 -13.13 -20.99 9.21
C ASN A 80 -12.88 -22.45 9.57
#